data_AF-F0WMZ2-F1
#
_entry.id   AF-F0WMZ2-F1
#
_cell.length_a   1.000
_cell.length_b   1.000
_cell.length_c   1.000
_cell.angle_alpha   90.00
_cell.angle_beta   90.00
_cell.angle_gamma   90.00
#
_symmetry.space_group_name_H-M   'P 1'
#
loop_
_entity.id
_entity.type
_entity.pdbx_description
1 polymer ?
#
loop_
_entity_poly.entity_id
_entity_poly.type
_entity_poly.pdbx_seq_one_letter_code
_entity_poly.pdbx_strand_id
1 'polypeptide(L)' 'MHPPLDRPHPLCQQVIKNLKQCHTENPRAKFLGACNEAKRALDDCFRMEKEEKRKQNLVKSVGGAAHKNMR' A
#
# COMPACT_ATOMS: atom_id res chain seq x y z
N MET A 1 10.95 5.75 5.54
CA MET A 1 10.36 6.09 4.23
C MET A 1 9.29 5.06 3.87
N HIS A 2 8.09 5.49 3.47
CA HIS A 2 7.01 4.64 2.95
C HIS A 2 6.93 4.78 1.42
N PRO A 3 6.36 3.80 0.69
CA PRO A 3 6.04 3.93 -0.74
C PRO A 3 5.22 5.20 -1.03
N PRO A 4 5.31 5.77 -2.25
CA PRO A 4 4.56 6.96 -2.62
C PRO A 4 3.04 6.74 -2.48
N LEU A 5 2.37 7.67 -1.78
CA LEU A 5 0.93 7.63 -1.48
C LEU A 5 0.07 8.27 -2.58
N ASP A 6 0.69 8.69 -3.68
CA ASP A 6 0.04 9.48 -4.75
C ASP A 6 -0.93 8.65 -5.58
N ARG A 7 -0.93 7.33 -5.43
CA ARG A 7 -1.84 6.41 -6.12
C ARG A 7 -2.96 5.94 -5.19
N PRO A 8 -4.14 5.59 -5.73
CA PRO A 8 -5.19 4.99 -4.93
C PRO A 8 -4.75 3.62 -4.38
N HIS A 9 -4.83 3.48 -3.06
CA HIS A 9 -4.57 2.26 -2.32
C HIS A 9 -5.86 1.76 -1.68
N PRO A 10 -6.73 1.04 -2.40
CA PRO A 10 -8.06 0.68 -1.92
C PRO A 10 -8.04 -0.14 -0.62
N LEU A 11 -7.01 -0.97 -0.41
CA LEU A 11 -6.89 -1.77 0.82
C LEU A 11 -6.28 -0.99 1.99
N CYS A 12 -5.52 0.07 1.72
CA CYS A 12 -4.73 0.78 2.73
C CYS A 12 -5.18 2.23 2.97
N GLN A 13 -6.28 2.68 2.37
CA GLN A 13 -6.79 4.06 2.56
C GLN A 13 -6.96 4.42 4.04
N GLN A 14 -7.51 3.50 4.83
CA GLN A 14 -7.75 3.77 6.24
C GLN A 14 -6.44 3.93 7.03
N VAL A 15 -5.43 3.10 6.73
CA VAL A 15 -4.13 3.16 7.40
C VAL A 15 -3.35 4.42 7.02
N ILE A 16 -3.47 4.84 5.74
CA ILE A 16 -2.94 6.13 5.26
C ILE A 16 -3.57 7.29 6.03
N LYS A 17 -4.89 7.26 6.23
CA LYS A 17 -5.61 8.29 6.99
C LYS A 17 -5.09 8.39 8.42
N ASN A 18 -4.87 7.25 9.07
CA ASN A 18 -4.34 7.20 10.44
C ASN A 18 -2.92 7.80 10.53
N LEU A 19 -2.04 7.48 9.58
CA LEU A 19 -0.70 8.08 9.55
C LEU A 19 -0.75 9.59 9.31
N LYS A 20 -1.61 10.05 8.38
CA LYS A 20 -1.81 11.47 8.11
C LYS A 20 -2.34 12.19 9.35
N GLN A 21 -3.30 11.61 10.05
CA GLN A 21 -3.83 12.17 11.30
C GLN A 21 -2.72 12.31 12.35
N CYS A 22 -1.91 11.26 12.55
CA CYS A 22 -0.78 11.33 13.48
C CYS A 22 0.21 12.45 13.11
N HIS A 23 0.52 12.63 11.82
CA HIS A 23 1.37 13.73 11.35
C HIS A 23 0.76 15.12 11.53
N THR A 24 -0.57 15.25 11.43
CA THR A 24 -1.31 16.50 11.66
C THR A 24 -1.35 16.86 13.13
N GLU A 25 -1.59 15.88 14.00
CA GLU A 25 -1.61 16.07 15.46
C GLU A 25 -0.21 16.31 16.03
N ASN A 26 0.82 15.70 15.41
CA ASN A 26 2.19 15.69 15.90
C ASN A 26 3.19 16.24 14.87
N PRO A 27 3.08 17.50 14.42
CA PRO A 27 3.90 18.04 13.34
C PRO A 27 5.39 18.10 13.67
N ARG A 28 5.75 18.22 14.96
CA ARG A 28 7.15 18.18 15.43
C ARG A 28 7.57 16.77 15.87
N ALA A 29 6.73 16.09 16.64
CA ALA A 29 7.06 14.77 17.20
C ALA A 29 7.04 13.63 16.16
N LYS A 30 6.44 13.84 14.97
CA LYS A 30 6.57 12.90 13.84
C LYS A 30 8.04 12.65 13.45
N PHE A 31 8.90 13.65 13.58
CA PHE A 31 10.33 13.52 13.28
C PHE A 31 11.11 12.82 14.40
N LEU A 32 10.54 12.75 15.61
CA LEU A 32 11.09 12.03 16.75
C LEU A 32 10.57 10.58 16.83
N GLY A 33 9.76 10.14 15.86
CA GLY A 33 9.26 8.77 15.79
C GLY A 33 7.92 8.53 16.50
N ALA A 34 7.20 9.57 16.94
CA ALA A 34 5.89 9.42 17.58
C ALA A 34 4.86 8.68 16.70
N CYS A 35 5.03 8.71 15.37
CA CYS A 35 4.15 8.03 14.42
C CYS A 35 4.72 6.72 13.87
N ASN A 36 5.74 6.13 14.51
CA ASN A 36 6.39 4.91 14.01
C ASN A 36 5.45 3.69 13.97
N GLU A 37 4.52 3.59 14.92
CA GLU A 37 3.54 2.50 14.93
C GLU A 37 2.57 2.61 13.75
N ALA A 38 1.99 3.80 13.53
CA ALA A 38 1.14 4.06 12.37
C ALA A 38 1.89 3.85 11.05
N LYS A 39 3.19 4.19 11.02
CA LYS A 39 4.05 3.93 9.86
C LYS A 39 4.23 2.42 9.63
N ARG A 40 4.47 1.64 10.69
CA ARG A 40 4.65 0.19 10.60
C ARG A 40 3.40 -0.49 10.06
N ALA A 41 2.22 -0.10 10.56
CA ALA A 41 0.95 -0.57 10.06
C ALA A 41 0.76 -0.25 8.57
N LEU A 42 1.18 0.93 8.11
CA LEU A 42 1.11 1.32 6.71
C LEU A 42 2.02 0.43 5.83
N ASP A 43 3.26 0.20 6.27
CA ASP A 43 4.22 -0.62 5.54
C ASP A 43 3.72 -2.08 5.41
N ASP A 44 3.14 -2.63 6.49
CA ASP A 44 2.54 -3.97 6.46
C ASP A 44 1.35 -4.05 5.51
N CYS A 45 0.47 -3.05 5.52
CA CYS A 45 -0.65 -2.99 4.59
C CYS A 45 -0.19 -2.98 3.13
N PHE A 46 0.84 -2.20 2.80
CA PHE A 46 1.38 -2.15 1.45
C PHE A 46 2.06 -3.43 1.00
N ARG A 47 2.69 -4.15 1.93
CA ARG A 47 3.22 -5.49 1.65
C ARG A 47 2.10 -6.44 1.26
N MET A 48 1.00 -6.44 2.02
CA MET A 48 -0.19 -7.25 1.71
C MET A 48 -0.83 -6.84 0.37
N GLU A 49 -1.02 -5.53 0.13
CA GLU A 49 -1.61 -5.05 -1.12
C GLU A 49 -0.75 -5.45 -2.34
N LYS A 50 0.57 -5.41 -2.20
CA LYS A 50 1.50 -5.86 -3.25
C LYS A 50 1.40 -7.37 -3.50
N GLU A 51 1.26 -8.16 -2.45
CA GLU A 51 1.09 -9.61 -2.55
C GLU A 51 -0.25 -9.97 -3.23
N GLU A 52 -1.34 -9.30 -2.88
CA GLU A 52 -2.64 -9.49 -3.52
C GLU A 52 -2.61 -9.09 -5.01
N LYS A 53 -2.01 -7.94 -5.35
CA LYS A 53 -1.80 -7.54 -6.74
C LYS A 53 -0.97 -8.56 -7.51
N ARG A 54 0.07 -9.13 -6.88
CA ARG A 54 0.86 -10.22 -7.48
C ARG A 54 0.03 -11.47 -7.75
N LYS A 55 -0.79 -11.92 -6.79
CA LYS A 55 -1.69 -13.07 -6.97
C LYS A 55 -2.66 -12.84 -8.13
N GLN A 56 -3.28 -11.67 -8.20
CA GLN A 56 -4.17 -11.29 -9.29
C GLN A 56 -3.45 -11.27 -10.65
N ASN A 57 -2.22 -10.75 -10.70
CA ASN A 57 -1.42 -10.75 -11.91
C ASN A 57 -1.02 -12.17 -12.35
N LEU A 58 -0.72 -13.07 -11.41
CA LEU A 58 -0.44 -14.48 -11.72
C LEU A 58 -1.67 -15.14 -12.34
N VAL A 59 -2.85 -14.99 -11.73
CA VAL A 59 -4.11 -15.52 -12.28
C VAL A 59 -4.39 -14.96 -13.68
N LYS A 60 -4.24 -13.64 -13.87
CA LYS A 60 -4.40 -13.00 -15.18
C LYS A 60 -3.39 -13.49 -16.21
N SER A 61 -2.14 -13.76 -15.80
CA SER A 61 -1.10 -14.26 -16.71
C SER A 61 -1.34 -15.71 -17.12
N VAL A 62 -1.84 -16.54 -16.20
CA VAL A 62 -2.21 -17.94 -16.47
C VAL A 62 -3.46 -18.01 -17.36
N GLY A 63 -4.46 -17.14 -17.15
CA GLY A 63 -5.63 -17.04 -18.04
C GLY A 63 -5.37 -16.31 -19.37
N GLY A 64 -4.36 -15.45 -19.43
CA GLY A 64 -4.01 -14.65 -20.60
C GLY A 64 -3.15 -15.37 -21.64
N ALA A 65 -2.62 -16.55 -21.32
CA ALA A 65 -1.92 -17.39 -22.29
C ALA A 65 -2.84 -17.88 -23.43
N ALA A 66 -4.16 -17.96 -23.20
CA ALA A 66 -5.13 -18.38 -24.21
C ALA A 66 -5.48 -17.29 -25.25
N HIS A 67 -5.32 -15.99 -24.92
CA HIS A 67 -5.73 -14.90 -25.83
C HIS A 67 -4.57 -14.33 -26.68
N LYS A 68 -3.31 -14.67 -26.40
CA LYS A 68 -2.17 -14.19 -27.22
C LYS A 68 -1.94 -14.99 -28.50
N ASN A 69 -2.58 -16.15 -28.67
CA ASN A 69 -2.39 -17.01 -29.85
C ASN A 69 -3.41 -16.78 -30.97
N MET A 70 -4.09 -15.62 -30.99
CA MET A 70 -5.05 -15.23 -32.02
C MET A 70 -4.74 -13.80 -32.51
N ARG A 71 -3.53 -13.59 -33.04
CA ARG A 71 -3.21 -12.44 -33.89
C ARG A 71 -2.08 -12.78 -34.85
#